data_AF-Q1QZJ6-F1
#
_entry.id   AF-Q1QZJ6-F1
#
_cell.length_a   1.000
_cell.length_b   1.000
_cell.length_c   1.000
_cell.angle_alpha   90.00
_cell.angle_beta   90.00
_cell.angle_gamma   90.00
#
_symmetry.space_group_name_H-M   'P 1'
#
loop_
_entity.id
_entity.type
_entity.pdbx_description
1 polymer ?
#
loop_
_entity_poly.entity_id
_entity_poly.type
_entity_poly.pdbx_seq_one_letter_code
_entity_poly.pdbx_strand_id
1 'polypeptide(L)'
;MFTRIGMGVATAALALGLTTTASAETLRYAHVGAEGDLQTRYAAEAAKEINEATDGNISVQVFPASQLGGVAEMVDGVRMGSIGMGHHDFASLARIVPEAAVFNAPYVYRDAEHALNATAPESPAVQKINQQLIEEGGVRIIGRIYRGKRHISSNFAVKTPEDLDNKPFRAVPLDLWVSMVKGFGATPTPVAVSELPTALMTGLVVGQENPLTMINANQLYEVQSHVSLTGHMDSVLAVFVNEQAWQSLDESDRSAIKKVLDEKAEQSLQWAESSEDELVQTLTDKGMTVLDEDDGLDVEAFREQVRAQVDQDFPNFKPYIDMISKVE
;
A
#
# COMPACT_ATOMS: atom_id res chain seq x y z
N MET A 1 9.12 -84.98 38.08
CA MET A 1 10.24 -84.05 37.82
C MET A 1 9.99 -83.44 36.45
N PHE A 2 10.17 -82.12 36.32
CA PHE A 2 10.04 -81.26 35.14
C PHE A 2 8.62 -80.86 34.67
N THR A 3 8.31 -79.62 34.30
CA THR A 3 8.71 -78.25 34.69
C THR A 3 7.56 -77.38 34.15
N ARG A 4 6.95 -76.52 34.97
CA ARG A 4 6.02 -75.49 34.51
C ARG A 4 6.82 -74.37 33.84
N ILE A 5 6.45 -73.97 32.63
CA ILE A 5 6.90 -72.72 32.03
C ILE A 5 5.64 -71.93 31.66
N GLY A 6 5.34 -70.93 32.49
CA GLY A 6 4.42 -69.86 32.13
C GLY A 6 5.15 -68.86 31.24
N MET A 7 4.51 -68.43 30.16
CA MET A 7 5.01 -67.36 29.31
C MET A 7 4.02 -66.21 29.41
N GLY A 8 4.46 -65.14 30.07
CA GLY A 8 3.68 -63.94 30.33
C GLY A 8 3.38 -63.17 29.04
N VAL A 9 2.14 -62.69 28.93
CA VAL A 9 1.71 -61.74 27.92
C VAL A 9 2.29 -60.38 28.27
N ALA A 10 3.30 -59.93 27.52
CA ALA A 10 3.82 -58.57 27.60
C ALA A 10 2.99 -57.68 26.67
N THR A 11 2.01 -56.98 27.23
CA THR A 11 1.22 -55.97 26.52
C THR A 11 2.06 -54.70 26.40
N ALA A 12 2.74 -54.52 25.27
CA ALA A 12 3.41 -53.26 24.94
C ALA A 12 2.33 -52.22 24.60
N ALA A 13 2.09 -51.27 25.51
CA ALA A 13 1.25 -50.11 25.24
C ALA A 13 1.99 -49.19 24.25
N LEU A 14 1.63 -49.28 22.97
CA LEU A 14 2.08 -48.36 21.94
C LEU A 14 1.39 -47.01 22.20
N ALA A 15 2.10 -46.08 22.85
CA ALA A 15 1.68 -44.69 22.93
C ALA A 15 1.78 -44.10 21.52
N LEU A 16 0.70 -44.17 20.74
CA LEU A 16 0.50 -43.37 19.54
C LEU A 16 0.45 -41.91 19.98
N GLY A 17 1.61 -41.25 19.97
CA GLY A 17 1.68 -39.80 20.05
C GLY A 17 0.87 -39.24 18.90
N LEU A 18 -0.29 -38.65 19.21
CA LEU A 18 -1.02 -37.77 18.31
C LEU A 18 -0.11 -36.58 18.06
N THR A 19 0.75 -36.66 17.05
CA THR A 19 1.32 -35.47 16.44
C THR A 19 0.16 -34.77 15.77
N THR A 20 -0.47 -33.83 16.47
CA THR A 20 -1.27 -32.81 15.82
C THR A 20 -0.34 -32.08 14.87
N THR A 21 -0.35 -32.45 13.59
CA THR A 21 0.20 -31.59 12.55
C THR A 21 -0.64 -30.33 12.61
N ALA A 22 -0.13 -29.29 13.26
CA ALA A 22 -0.70 -27.95 13.18
C ALA A 22 -0.80 -27.62 11.69
N SER A 23 -2.03 -27.52 11.19
CA SER A 23 -2.25 -27.06 9.83
C SER A 23 -2.01 -25.56 9.88
N ALA A 24 -0.92 -25.09 9.26
CA ALA A 24 -0.65 -23.66 9.18
C ALA A 24 -1.85 -22.93 8.57
N GLU A 25 -2.34 -21.89 9.25
CA GLU A 25 -3.36 -21.03 8.68
C GLU A 25 -2.74 -20.25 7.52
N THR A 26 -3.35 -20.33 6.34
CA THR A 26 -2.82 -19.67 5.13
C THR A 26 -3.59 -18.39 4.83
N LEU A 27 -2.92 -17.25 5.01
CA LEU A 27 -3.45 -15.94 4.62
C LEU A 27 -3.04 -15.62 3.18
N ARG A 28 -4.04 -15.44 2.30
CA ARG A 28 -3.81 -14.93 0.94
C ARG A 28 -3.59 -13.42 1.01
N TYR A 29 -2.43 -12.94 0.58
CA TYR A 29 -2.03 -11.54 0.60
C TYR A 29 -2.03 -10.96 -0.82
N ALA A 30 -3.04 -10.15 -1.17
CA ALA A 30 -3.17 -9.52 -2.49
C ALA A 30 -2.54 -8.12 -2.54
N HIS A 31 -1.96 -7.76 -3.69
CA HIS A 31 -1.66 -6.36 -4.03
C HIS A 31 -1.54 -6.12 -5.54
N VAL A 32 -1.51 -4.84 -5.93
CA VAL A 32 -1.48 -4.41 -7.34
C VAL A 32 -0.08 -4.10 -7.87
N GLY A 33 0.91 -3.94 -6.98
CA GLY A 33 2.30 -3.66 -7.35
C GLY A 33 2.91 -4.68 -8.33
N ALA A 34 3.65 -4.15 -9.31
CA ALA A 34 4.41 -4.94 -10.28
C ALA A 34 5.69 -5.53 -9.66
N GLU A 35 6.28 -6.51 -10.34
CA GLU A 35 7.61 -7.00 -9.98
C GLU A 35 8.64 -5.86 -10.03
N GLY A 36 9.59 -5.85 -9.08
CA GLY A 36 10.58 -4.78 -8.95
C GLY A 36 10.10 -3.55 -8.19
N ASP A 37 8.80 -3.38 -7.93
CA ASP A 37 8.29 -2.32 -7.04
C ASP A 37 8.61 -2.65 -5.57
N LEU A 38 8.97 -1.63 -4.80
CA LEU A 38 9.27 -1.71 -3.37
C LEU A 38 8.15 -2.40 -2.57
N GLN A 39 6.88 -2.14 -2.91
CA GLN A 39 5.73 -2.75 -2.21
C GLN A 39 5.68 -4.28 -2.40
N THR A 40 6.16 -4.78 -3.55
CA THR A 40 6.22 -6.22 -3.86
C THR A 40 7.32 -6.89 -3.03
N ARG A 41 8.47 -6.21 -2.89
CA ARG A 41 9.54 -6.64 -1.97
C ARG A 41 9.04 -6.69 -0.52
N TYR A 42 8.36 -5.63 -0.07
CA TYR A 42 7.75 -5.58 1.27
C TYR A 42 6.88 -6.82 1.54
N ALA A 43 5.93 -7.11 0.64
CA ALA A 43 4.99 -8.21 0.86
C ALA A 43 5.69 -9.58 0.89
N ALA A 44 6.66 -9.81 0.00
CA ALA A 44 7.43 -11.05 -0.05
C ALA A 44 8.28 -11.27 1.20
N GLU A 45 8.99 -10.24 1.67
CA GLU A 45 9.81 -10.32 2.88
C GLU A 45 8.95 -10.44 4.14
N ALA A 46 7.87 -9.66 4.25
CA ALA A 46 6.93 -9.76 5.38
C ALA A 46 6.29 -11.16 5.45
N ALA A 47 5.91 -11.75 4.32
CA ALA A 47 5.33 -13.09 4.28
C ALA A 47 6.29 -14.15 4.85
N LYS A 48 7.57 -14.08 4.49
CA LYS A 48 8.61 -14.96 5.02
C LYS A 48 8.80 -14.74 6.53
N GLU A 49 8.96 -13.50 6.95
CA GLU A 49 9.24 -13.18 8.36
C GLU A 49 8.05 -13.45 9.29
N ILE A 50 6.81 -13.29 8.81
CA ILE A 50 5.61 -13.71 9.54
C ILE A 50 5.63 -15.23 9.77
N ASN A 51 6.00 -16.01 8.76
CA ASN A 51 6.09 -17.46 8.91
C ASN A 51 7.14 -17.87 9.94
N GLU A 52 8.31 -17.23 9.91
CA GLU A 52 9.39 -17.48 10.87
C GLU A 52 8.99 -17.03 12.30
N ALA A 53 8.41 -15.84 12.45
CA ALA A 53 8.03 -15.26 13.74
C ALA A 53 6.85 -15.97 14.43
N THR A 54 6.08 -16.76 13.68
CA THR A 54 4.96 -17.57 14.18
C THR A 54 5.29 -19.05 14.28
N ASP A 55 6.57 -19.42 14.20
CA ASP A 55 7.04 -20.82 14.21
C ASP A 55 6.33 -21.71 13.16
N GLY A 56 5.92 -21.09 12.04
CA GLY A 56 5.20 -21.75 10.95
C GLY A 56 3.68 -21.86 11.16
N ASN A 57 3.12 -21.37 12.27
CA ASN A 57 1.68 -21.40 12.52
C ASN A 57 0.90 -20.60 11.47
N ILE A 58 1.47 -19.49 11.00
CA ILE A 58 0.87 -18.65 9.97
C ILE A 58 1.73 -18.73 8.71
N SER A 59 1.10 -19.09 7.59
CA SER A 59 1.69 -19.01 6.26
C SER A 59 1.04 -17.87 5.48
N VAL A 60 1.84 -17.04 4.82
CA VAL A 60 1.33 -15.95 3.98
C VAL A 60 1.68 -16.24 2.53
N GLN A 61 0.65 -16.34 1.69
CA GLN A 61 0.81 -16.53 0.25
C GLN A 61 0.56 -15.22 -0.48
N VAL A 62 1.61 -14.65 -1.08
CA VAL A 62 1.55 -13.36 -1.77
C VAL A 62 1.06 -13.53 -3.21
N PHE A 63 0.12 -12.67 -3.61
CA PHE A 63 -0.46 -12.56 -4.94
C PHE A 63 -0.25 -11.13 -5.47
N PRO A 64 0.89 -10.86 -6.14
CA PRO A 64 1.24 -9.53 -6.65
C PRO A 64 0.49 -9.20 -7.95
N ALA A 65 0.78 -8.02 -8.53
CA ALA A 65 0.41 -7.65 -9.89
C ALA A 65 -1.08 -7.87 -10.23
N SER A 66 -1.97 -7.59 -9.28
CA SER A 66 -3.41 -7.74 -9.46
C SER A 66 -3.86 -9.16 -9.80
N GLN A 67 -3.11 -10.19 -9.42
CA GLN A 67 -3.45 -11.60 -9.65
C GLN A 67 -4.81 -12.00 -9.06
N LEU A 68 -5.25 -11.32 -7.99
CA LEU A 68 -6.56 -11.53 -7.36
C LEU A 68 -7.57 -10.40 -7.66
N GLY A 69 -7.31 -9.58 -8.67
CA GLY A 69 -8.18 -8.48 -9.08
C GLY A 69 -7.55 -7.09 -8.89
N GLY A 70 -8.29 -6.07 -9.32
CA GLY A 70 -7.92 -4.67 -9.13
C GLY A 70 -8.18 -4.21 -7.69
N VAL A 71 -8.04 -2.91 -7.46
CA VAL A 71 -8.15 -2.31 -6.12
C VAL A 71 -9.51 -2.60 -5.48
N ALA A 72 -10.60 -2.45 -6.25
CA ALA A 72 -11.96 -2.67 -5.75
C ALA A 72 -12.20 -4.15 -5.42
N GLU A 73 -11.84 -5.06 -6.33
CA GLU A 73 -12.01 -6.50 -6.13
C GLU A 73 -11.18 -7.02 -4.97
N MET A 74 -9.97 -6.48 -4.77
CA MET A 74 -9.12 -6.81 -3.63
C MET A 74 -9.77 -6.39 -2.30
N VAL A 75 -10.24 -5.14 -2.19
CA VAL A 75 -10.88 -4.64 -0.96
C VAL A 75 -12.16 -5.45 -0.68
N ASP A 76 -12.99 -5.69 -1.68
CA ASP A 76 -14.21 -6.49 -1.55
C ASP A 76 -13.87 -7.95 -1.17
N GLY A 77 -12.82 -8.50 -1.77
CA GLY A 77 -12.33 -9.85 -1.48
C GLY A 77 -11.85 -10.03 -0.05
N VAL A 78 -11.16 -9.03 0.51
CA VAL A 78 -10.74 -8.99 1.92
C VAL A 78 -11.94 -8.81 2.84
N ARG A 79 -12.85 -7.89 2.52
CA ARG A 79 -14.10 -7.69 3.27
C ARG A 79 -14.94 -8.98 3.36
N MET A 80 -15.04 -9.73 2.26
CA MET A 80 -15.77 -11.00 2.21
C MET A 80 -15.00 -12.20 2.79
N GLY A 81 -13.72 -12.03 3.14
CA GLY A 81 -12.86 -13.11 3.68
C GLY A 81 -12.36 -14.10 2.62
N SER A 82 -12.64 -13.87 1.34
CA SER A 82 -12.12 -14.69 0.24
C SER A 82 -10.62 -14.45 -0.02
N ILE A 83 -10.13 -13.27 0.37
CA ILE A 83 -8.73 -12.87 0.45
C ILE A 83 -8.45 -12.60 1.95
N GLY A 84 -7.35 -13.11 2.49
CA GLY A 84 -7.05 -12.97 3.91
C GLY A 84 -6.61 -11.54 4.25
N MET A 85 -5.70 -10.99 3.45
CA MET A 85 -5.15 -9.65 3.63
C MET A 85 -4.80 -9.00 2.29
N GLY A 86 -4.64 -7.69 2.31
CA GLY A 86 -4.21 -6.91 1.16
C GLY A 86 -3.46 -5.65 1.58
N HIS A 87 -2.83 -4.99 0.62
CA HIS A 87 -2.34 -3.64 0.83
C HIS A 87 -2.67 -2.73 -0.36
N HIS A 88 -2.96 -1.47 -0.05
CA HIS A 88 -3.16 -0.40 -1.02
C HIS A 88 -3.13 0.96 -0.30
N ASP A 89 -3.17 2.07 -1.03
CA ASP A 89 -3.43 3.40 -0.48
C ASP A 89 -4.63 3.36 0.48
N PHE A 90 -4.55 4.06 1.62
CA PHE A 90 -5.63 4.16 2.60
C PHE A 90 -6.95 4.61 1.96
N ALA A 91 -6.90 5.48 0.94
CA ALA A 91 -8.07 5.92 0.18
C ALA A 91 -8.83 4.78 -0.53
N SER A 92 -8.24 3.61 -0.73
CA SER A 92 -8.97 2.42 -1.21
C SER A 92 -10.07 1.97 -0.24
N LEU A 93 -9.87 2.21 1.06
CA LEU A 93 -10.80 1.87 2.13
C LEU A 93 -11.92 2.92 2.28
N ALA A 94 -11.86 4.03 1.53
CA ALA A 94 -12.91 5.05 1.50
C ALA A 94 -14.26 4.54 0.95
N ARG A 95 -14.24 3.39 0.27
CA ARG A 95 -15.44 2.65 -0.15
C ARG A 95 -16.22 2.06 1.03
N ILE A 96 -15.56 1.89 2.18
CA ILE A 96 -16.15 1.41 3.44
C ILE A 96 -16.33 2.62 4.37
N VAL A 97 -15.23 3.31 4.69
CA VAL A 97 -15.21 4.48 5.58
C VAL A 97 -14.59 5.66 4.83
N PRO A 98 -15.38 6.63 4.31
CA PRO A 98 -14.89 7.71 3.46
C PRO A 98 -13.68 8.48 4.02
N GLU A 99 -13.65 8.68 5.33
CA GLU A 99 -12.59 9.37 6.06
C GLU A 99 -11.22 8.69 5.95
N ALA A 100 -11.15 7.40 5.62
CA ALA A 100 -9.89 6.68 5.40
C ALA A 100 -9.00 7.34 4.33
N ALA A 101 -9.59 8.03 3.36
CA ALA A 101 -8.83 8.73 2.32
C ALA A 101 -7.94 9.87 2.84
N VAL A 102 -8.18 10.41 4.04
CA VAL A 102 -7.41 11.54 4.58
C VAL A 102 -5.90 11.25 4.70
N PHE A 103 -5.51 9.98 4.91
CA PHE A 103 -4.10 9.58 4.99
C PHE A 103 -3.36 9.63 3.66
N ASN A 104 -4.05 9.87 2.55
CA ASN A 104 -3.43 10.12 1.26
C ASN A 104 -3.72 11.55 0.76
N ALA A 105 -4.23 12.44 1.62
CA ALA A 105 -4.47 13.81 1.21
C ALA A 105 -3.15 14.49 0.77
N PRO A 106 -3.12 15.19 -0.39
CA PRO A 106 -1.90 15.82 -0.89
C PRO A 106 -1.27 16.78 0.12
N TYR A 107 0.05 16.67 0.28
CA TYR A 107 0.83 17.47 1.20
C TYR A 107 0.35 17.44 2.67
N VAL A 108 -0.36 16.40 3.14
CA VAL A 108 -0.88 16.35 4.52
C VAL A 108 0.22 16.14 5.57
N TYR A 109 1.34 15.52 5.17
CA TYR A 109 2.46 15.22 6.04
C TYR A 109 3.54 16.31 5.97
N ARG A 110 4.40 16.32 7.00
CA ARG A 110 5.54 17.26 7.10
C ARG A 110 6.74 16.72 6.33
N ASP A 111 6.95 15.42 6.48
CA ASP A 111 8.06 14.63 5.96
C ASP A 111 7.68 13.13 6.01
N ALA A 112 8.61 12.28 5.56
CA ALA A 112 8.42 10.85 5.44
C ALA A 112 8.26 10.14 6.80
N GLU A 113 9.00 10.57 7.83
CA GLU A 113 8.93 10.02 9.18
C GLU A 113 7.57 10.34 9.82
N HIS A 114 7.10 11.59 9.71
CA HIS A 114 5.76 11.99 10.12
C HIS A 114 4.69 11.20 9.37
N ALA A 115 4.85 10.95 8.07
CA ALA A 115 3.92 10.12 7.29
C ALA A 115 3.85 8.70 7.85
N LEU A 116 5.00 8.08 8.16
CA LEU A 116 5.08 6.75 8.74
C LEU A 116 4.44 6.69 10.14
N ASN A 117 4.75 7.65 11.02
CA ASN A 117 4.22 7.67 12.39
C ASN A 117 2.71 7.94 12.41
N ALA A 118 2.24 8.90 11.62
CA ALA A 118 0.82 9.29 11.60
C ALA A 118 -0.10 8.20 11.03
N THR A 119 0.45 7.25 10.27
CA THR A 119 -0.27 6.12 9.66
C THR A 119 -0.05 4.80 10.39
N ALA A 120 0.69 4.80 11.51
CA ALA A 120 0.80 3.63 12.38
C ALA A 120 -0.59 3.14 12.82
N PRO A 121 -0.85 1.82 12.90
CA PRO A 121 -2.13 1.29 13.41
C PRO A 121 -2.56 1.87 14.77
N GLU A 122 -1.59 2.27 15.59
CA GLU A 122 -1.79 2.86 16.92
C GLU A 122 -1.98 4.39 16.91
N SER A 123 -1.84 5.05 15.77
CA SER A 123 -2.10 6.49 15.62
C SER A 123 -3.57 6.81 15.94
N PRO A 124 -3.87 7.92 16.65
CA PRO A 124 -5.24 8.26 17.04
C PRO A 124 -6.24 8.32 15.88
N ALA A 125 -5.82 8.88 14.75
CA ALA A 125 -6.65 8.96 13.55
C ALA A 125 -6.90 7.56 12.97
N VAL A 126 -5.86 6.72 12.92
CA VAL A 126 -5.96 5.35 12.38
C VAL A 126 -6.84 4.51 13.28
N GLN A 127 -6.66 4.51 14.60
CA GLN A 127 -7.49 3.76 15.54
C GLN A 127 -8.98 4.11 15.40
N LYS A 128 -9.30 5.41 15.23
CA LYS A 128 -10.69 5.86 15.03
C LYS A 128 -11.29 5.32 13.73
N ILE A 129 -10.56 5.41 12.63
CA ILE A 129 -11.00 4.87 11.33
C ILE A 129 -11.05 3.34 11.36
N ASN A 130 -10.10 2.69 12.03
CA ASN A 130 -10.03 1.24 12.15
C ASN A 130 -11.26 0.69 12.88
N GLN A 131 -11.71 1.37 13.94
CA GLN A 131 -12.97 1.02 14.62
C GLN A 131 -14.16 1.00 13.64
N GLN A 132 -14.29 2.04 12.82
CA GLN A 132 -15.37 2.12 11.83
C GLN A 132 -15.22 1.05 10.74
N LEU A 133 -14.01 0.79 10.26
CA LEU A 133 -13.74 -0.24 9.25
C LEU A 133 -14.11 -1.64 9.75
N ILE A 134 -13.89 -1.92 11.03
CA ILE A 134 -14.28 -3.17 11.69
C ILE A 134 -15.80 -3.26 11.76
N GLU A 135 -16.46 -2.22 12.28
CA GLU A 135 -17.91 -2.20 12.51
C GLU A 135 -18.73 -2.23 11.22
N GLU A 136 -18.29 -1.52 10.18
CA GLU A 136 -19.04 -1.34 8.93
C GLU A 136 -18.59 -2.28 7.81
N GLY A 137 -17.30 -2.66 7.83
CA GLY A 137 -16.64 -3.37 6.74
C GLY A 137 -16.10 -4.74 7.07
N GLY A 138 -15.95 -5.10 8.35
CA GLY A 138 -15.23 -6.32 8.73
C GLY A 138 -13.78 -6.33 8.23
N VAL A 139 -13.15 -5.16 8.16
CA VAL A 139 -11.75 -4.97 7.72
C VAL A 139 -10.98 -4.26 8.82
N ARG A 140 -9.72 -4.65 9.03
CA ARG A 140 -8.81 -4.01 9.99
C ARG A 140 -7.51 -3.61 9.32
N ILE A 141 -7.04 -2.40 9.56
CA ILE A 141 -5.69 -1.95 9.27
C ILE A 141 -4.74 -2.49 10.34
N ILE A 142 -3.70 -3.21 9.93
CA ILE A 142 -2.73 -3.88 10.81
C ILE A 142 -1.28 -3.52 10.52
N GLY A 143 -1.02 -2.73 9.47
CA GLY A 143 0.33 -2.30 9.11
C GLY A 143 0.32 -1.21 8.04
N ARG A 144 1.51 -0.81 7.61
CA ARG A 144 1.72 0.27 6.65
C ARG A 144 2.99 0.06 5.82
N ILE A 145 3.05 0.70 4.66
CA ILE A 145 4.20 0.66 3.75
C ILE A 145 4.48 2.09 3.27
N TYR A 146 5.69 2.60 3.47
CA TYR A 146 6.14 3.85 2.84
C TYR A 146 6.81 3.54 1.50
N ARG A 147 6.47 4.29 0.44
CA ARG A 147 6.92 4.04 -0.94
C ARG A 147 7.66 5.20 -1.59
N GLY A 148 7.97 6.24 -0.82
CA GLY A 148 8.53 7.49 -1.32
C GLY A 148 7.45 8.48 -1.75
N LYS A 149 7.90 9.63 -2.21
CA LYS A 149 7.03 10.69 -2.71
C LYS A 149 6.44 10.33 -4.07
N ARG A 150 5.24 10.83 -4.35
CA ARG A 150 4.57 10.73 -5.64
C ARG A 150 4.90 11.94 -6.50
N HIS A 151 5.16 11.70 -7.77
CA HIS A 151 5.55 12.70 -8.76
C HIS A 151 4.71 12.57 -10.02
N ILE A 152 4.61 13.64 -10.80
CA ILE A 152 3.91 13.63 -12.08
C ILE A 152 4.88 13.12 -13.15
N SER A 153 4.44 12.20 -14.01
CA SER A 153 5.13 11.91 -15.27
C SER A 153 4.21 12.20 -16.45
N SER A 154 4.79 12.64 -17.56
CA SER A 154 4.03 12.89 -18.79
C SER A 154 4.90 12.83 -20.04
N ASN A 155 4.29 13.06 -21.21
CA ASN A 155 4.98 13.17 -22.49
C ASN A 155 5.44 14.60 -22.84
N PHE A 156 5.36 15.53 -21.90
CA PHE A 156 5.75 16.94 -22.07
C PHE A 156 6.27 17.50 -20.73
N ALA A 157 6.92 18.66 -20.75
CA ALA A 157 7.34 19.32 -19.52
C ALA A 157 6.11 19.83 -18.75
N VAL A 158 6.04 19.52 -17.46
CA VAL A 158 5.03 20.05 -16.53
C VAL A 158 5.76 20.85 -15.48
N LYS A 159 5.60 22.16 -15.47
CA LYS A 159 6.24 23.08 -14.53
C LYS A 159 5.22 23.82 -13.67
N THR A 160 4.04 24.10 -14.21
CA THR A 160 2.95 24.72 -13.45
C THR A 160 1.62 23.99 -13.69
N PRO A 161 0.59 24.20 -12.86
CA PRO A 161 -0.75 23.64 -13.09
C PRO A 161 -1.33 23.99 -14.47
N GLU A 162 -1.02 25.17 -15.04
CA GLU A 162 -1.50 25.59 -16.36
C GLU A 162 -0.99 24.67 -17.49
N ASP A 163 0.16 24.04 -17.33
CA ASP A 163 0.68 23.07 -18.31
C ASP A 163 -0.21 21.83 -18.45
N LEU A 164 -1.11 21.60 -17.48
CA LEU A 164 -2.01 20.45 -17.44
C LEU A 164 -3.41 20.74 -17.99
N ASP A 165 -3.71 21.98 -18.34
CA ASP A 165 -5.06 22.42 -18.71
C ASP A 165 -5.68 21.55 -19.83
N ASN A 166 -6.87 21.02 -19.55
CA ASN A 166 -7.64 20.13 -20.42
C ASN A 166 -6.91 18.84 -20.88
N LYS A 167 -5.83 18.43 -20.22
CA LYS A 167 -5.09 17.21 -20.58
C LYS A 167 -5.60 16.00 -19.80
N PRO A 168 -5.85 14.85 -20.45
CA PRO A 168 -6.31 13.65 -19.76
C PRO A 168 -5.15 13.03 -18.97
N PHE A 169 -5.23 13.07 -17.64
CA PHE A 169 -4.29 12.41 -16.75
C PHE A 169 -4.94 11.24 -16.06
N ARG A 170 -4.18 10.16 -15.91
CA ARG A 170 -4.67 9.01 -15.17
C ARG A 170 -4.84 9.38 -13.70
N ALA A 171 -6.03 9.09 -13.18
CA ALA A 171 -6.27 8.95 -11.75
C ALA A 171 -6.37 7.46 -11.42
N VAL A 172 -5.84 7.03 -10.26
CA VAL A 172 -6.31 5.76 -9.68
C VAL A 172 -7.84 5.88 -9.52
N PRO A 173 -8.65 4.82 -9.75
CA PRO A 173 -10.11 4.85 -9.57
C PRO A 173 -10.57 5.00 -8.10
N LEU A 174 -10.10 6.05 -7.44
CA LEU A 174 -10.40 6.48 -6.08
C LEU A 174 -10.80 7.95 -6.13
N ASP A 175 -11.85 8.34 -5.40
CA ASP A 175 -12.41 9.70 -5.48
C ASP A 175 -11.38 10.78 -5.12
N LEU A 176 -10.51 10.50 -4.14
CA LEU A 176 -9.42 11.41 -3.78
C LEU A 176 -8.43 11.63 -4.93
N TRP A 177 -8.10 10.59 -5.69
CA TRP A 177 -7.20 10.71 -6.84
C TRP A 177 -7.84 11.49 -7.99
N VAL A 178 -9.14 11.32 -8.21
CA VAL A 178 -9.89 12.11 -9.19
C VAL A 178 -9.89 13.60 -8.81
N SER A 179 -10.14 13.90 -7.53
CA SER A 179 -10.09 15.27 -7.00
C SER A 179 -8.68 15.86 -7.06
N MET A 180 -7.66 15.10 -6.68
CA MET A 180 -6.25 15.50 -6.75
C MET A 180 -5.83 15.85 -8.18
N VAL A 181 -6.11 14.98 -9.15
CA VAL A 181 -5.75 15.23 -10.56
C VAL A 181 -6.48 16.46 -11.12
N LYS A 182 -7.75 16.65 -10.73
CA LYS A 182 -8.47 17.89 -11.05
C LYS A 182 -7.83 19.12 -10.39
N GLY A 183 -7.36 18.98 -9.15
CA GLY A 183 -6.66 20.02 -8.41
C GLY A 183 -5.29 20.38 -8.99
N PHE A 184 -4.66 19.49 -9.76
CA PHE A 184 -3.50 19.84 -10.58
C PHE A 184 -3.85 20.67 -11.82
N GLY A 185 -5.12 20.82 -12.18
CA GLY A 185 -5.57 21.45 -13.42
C GLY A 185 -5.75 20.50 -14.60
N ALA A 186 -5.50 19.19 -14.42
CA ALA A 186 -5.71 18.18 -15.44
C ALA A 186 -7.17 17.67 -15.49
N THR A 187 -7.52 16.99 -16.58
CA THR A 187 -8.77 16.22 -16.69
C THR A 187 -8.55 14.80 -16.15
N PRO A 188 -9.14 14.42 -15.00
CA PRO A 188 -8.96 13.10 -14.43
C PRO A 188 -9.63 12.03 -15.29
N THR A 189 -8.88 10.97 -15.60
CA THR A 189 -9.36 9.77 -16.29
C THR A 189 -9.07 8.56 -15.40
N PRO A 190 -10.08 7.98 -14.74
CA PRO A 190 -9.89 6.79 -13.90
C PRO A 190 -9.39 5.61 -14.74
N VAL A 191 -8.22 5.06 -14.40
CA VAL A 191 -7.65 3.87 -15.05
C VAL A 191 -7.00 2.97 -14.00
N ALA A 192 -7.35 1.68 -14.03
CA ALA A 192 -6.79 0.69 -13.11
C ALA A 192 -5.26 0.59 -13.25
N VAL A 193 -4.56 0.23 -12.17
CA VAL A 193 -3.09 0.12 -12.16
C VAL A 193 -2.58 -0.82 -13.26
N SER A 194 -3.24 -1.97 -13.45
CA SER A 194 -2.88 -2.97 -14.47
C SER A 194 -3.09 -2.50 -15.91
N GLU A 195 -3.94 -1.48 -16.12
CA GLU A 195 -4.27 -0.95 -17.45
C GLU A 195 -3.44 0.29 -17.80
N LEU A 196 -2.73 0.88 -16.82
CA LEU A 196 -2.00 2.13 -16.96
C LEU A 196 -0.97 2.10 -18.12
N PRO A 197 -0.10 1.08 -18.26
CA PRO A 197 0.86 1.06 -19.37
C PRO A 197 0.17 1.15 -20.73
N THR A 198 -0.92 0.42 -20.94
CA THR A 198 -1.70 0.45 -22.18
C THR A 198 -2.39 1.79 -22.39
N ALA A 199 -2.94 2.39 -21.33
CA ALA A 199 -3.58 3.68 -21.41
C ALA A 199 -2.60 4.80 -21.80
N LEU A 200 -1.35 4.73 -21.33
CA LEU A 200 -0.27 5.64 -21.75
C LEU A 200 0.19 5.36 -23.19
N MET A 201 0.43 4.09 -23.54
CA MET A 201 0.83 3.69 -24.90
C MET A 201 -0.15 4.15 -25.98
N THR A 202 -1.45 4.06 -25.69
CA THR A 202 -2.52 4.42 -26.63
C THR A 202 -2.83 5.91 -26.64
N GLY A 203 -2.29 6.68 -25.69
CA GLY A 203 -2.61 8.09 -25.51
C GLY A 203 -4.02 8.34 -24.95
N LEU A 204 -4.68 7.32 -24.38
CA LEU A 204 -5.94 7.50 -23.62
C LEU A 204 -5.72 8.50 -22.48
N VAL A 205 -4.56 8.41 -21.84
CA VAL A 205 -4.03 9.43 -20.93
C VAL A 205 -2.65 9.86 -21.41
N VAL A 206 -2.30 11.12 -21.19
CA VAL A 206 -1.01 11.70 -21.61
C VAL A 206 0.01 11.80 -20.48
N GLY A 207 -0.43 11.50 -19.26
CA GLY A 207 0.40 11.46 -18.07
C GLY A 207 -0.30 10.79 -16.90
N GLN A 208 0.45 10.65 -15.82
CA GLN A 208 0.04 9.98 -14.58
C GLN A 208 0.82 10.57 -13.41
N GLU A 209 0.50 10.12 -12.20
CA GLU A 209 1.31 10.36 -11.02
C GLU A 209 1.59 9.06 -10.27
N ASN A 210 2.81 8.87 -9.78
CA ASN A 210 3.21 7.74 -8.92
C ASN A 210 4.60 8.00 -8.30
N PRO A 211 5.02 7.18 -7.31
CA PRO A 211 6.41 7.14 -6.88
C PRO A 211 7.35 6.71 -8.00
N LEU A 212 8.60 7.15 -7.95
CA LEU A 212 9.64 6.80 -8.93
C LEU A 212 9.86 5.28 -9.00
N THR A 213 9.71 4.58 -7.87
CA THR A 213 9.80 3.11 -7.79
C THR A 213 8.80 2.42 -8.73
N MET A 214 7.56 2.92 -8.77
CA MET A 214 6.51 2.39 -9.64
C MET A 214 6.76 2.75 -11.11
N ILE A 215 7.13 4.01 -11.38
CA ILE A 215 7.45 4.49 -12.73
C ILE A 215 8.55 3.60 -13.35
N ASN A 216 9.60 3.31 -12.59
CA ASN A 216 10.68 2.45 -13.02
C ASN A 216 10.24 0.97 -13.17
N ALA A 217 9.58 0.40 -12.16
CA ALA A 217 9.16 -1.00 -12.17
C ALA A 217 8.19 -1.34 -13.31
N ASN A 218 7.32 -0.41 -13.68
CA ASN A 218 6.38 -0.56 -14.80
C ASN A 218 6.97 -0.08 -16.14
N GLN A 219 8.25 0.30 -16.16
CA GLN A 219 8.96 0.78 -17.34
C GLN A 219 8.25 1.94 -18.06
N LEU A 220 7.59 2.82 -17.29
CA LEU A 220 6.80 3.90 -17.88
C LEU A 220 7.67 4.89 -18.68
N TYR A 221 8.98 4.91 -18.44
CA TYR A 221 9.98 5.65 -19.23
C TYR A 221 10.00 5.28 -20.73
N GLU A 222 9.44 4.14 -21.13
CA GLU A 222 9.34 3.78 -22.56
C GLU A 222 8.26 4.62 -23.28
N VAL A 223 7.31 5.17 -22.55
CA VAL A 223 6.11 5.84 -23.08
C VAL A 223 5.83 7.20 -22.41
N GLN A 224 6.73 7.64 -21.56
CA GLN A 224 6.73 8.92 -20.84
C GLN A 224 8.12 9.53 -20.98
N SER A 225 8.20 10.82 -21.28
CA SER A 225 9.47 11.52 -21.52
C SER A 225 9.91 12.43 -20.38
N HIS A 226 9.01 12.79 -19.46
CA HIS A 226 9.30 13.73 -18.37
C HIS A 226 8.80 13.20 -17.04
N VAL A 227 9.53 13.52 -15.97
CA VAL A 227 9.07 13.43 -14.58
C VAL A 227 9.23 14.79 -13.93
N SER A 228 8.16 15.34 -13.38
CA SER A 228 8.20 16.57 -12.59
C SER A 228 8.11 16.21 -11.12
N LEU A 229 9.13 16.57 -10.34
CA LEU A 229 9.31 16.20 -8.94
C LEU A 229 8.38 16.98 -8.00
N THR A 230 7.06 16.90 -8.23
CA THR A 230 6.05 17.67 -7.48
C THR A 230 5.92 17.29 -6.01
N GLY A 231 6.34 16.08 -5.64
CA GLY A 231 6.38 15.62 -4.25
C GLY A 231 5.02 15.76 -3.55
N HIS A 232 3.92 15.61 -4.31
CA HIS A 232 2.60 16.06 -3.89
C HIS A 232 1.95 15.18 -2.82
N MET A 233 2.51 14.01 -2.60
CA MET A 233 2.02 13.06 -1.62
C MET A 233 3.18 12.16 -1.16
N ASP A 234 3.37 12.03 0.14
CA ASP A 234 4.10 10.91 0.72
C ASP A 234 3.27 9.64 0.57
N SER A 235 3.74 8.70 -0.26
CA SER A 235 2.95 7.51 -0.59
C SER A 235 3.03 6.50 0.55
N VAL A 236 2.00 6.49 1.40
CA VAL A 236 1.80 5.45 2.41
C VAL A 236 0.62 4.55 2.06
N LEU A 237 0.86 3.24 2.04
CA LEU A 237 -0.17 2.23 1.86
C LEU A 237 -0.59 1.65 3.22
N ALA A 238 -1.87 1.34 3.38
CA ALA A 238 -2.37 0.53 4.48
C ALA A 238 -2.17 -0.95 4.15
N VAL A 239 -1.72 -1.74 5.14
CA VAL A 239 -1.85 -3.20 5.14
C VAL A 239 -3.09 -3.53 5.96
N PHE A 240 -4.06 -4.21 5.34
CA PHE A 240 -5.35 -4.50 5.94
C PHE A 240 -5.75 -5.97 5.78
N VAL A 241 -6.54 -6.47 6.72
CA VAL A 241 -6.90 -7.87 6.88
C VAL A 241 -8.41 -8.02 7.09
N ASN A 242 -8.96 -9.18 6.71
CA ASN A 242 -10.31 -9.55 7.09
C ASN A 242 -10.40 -9.67 8.62
N GLU A 243 -11.35 -8.98 9.25
CA GLU A 243 -11.45 -8.95 10.71
C GLU A 243 -11.74 -10.32 11.30
N GLN A 244 -12.59 -11.13 10.66
CA GLN A 244 -12.92 -12.46 11.19
C GLN A 244 -11.70 -13.38 11.17
N ALA A 245 -10.94 -13.39 10.07
CA ALA A 245 -9.69 -14.14 9.97
C ALA A 245 -8.66 -13.62 10.97
N TRP A 246 -8.57 -12.32 11.19
CA TRP A 246 -7.67 -11.74 12.18
C TRP A 246 -8.03 -12.17 13.62
N GLN A 247 -9.31 -12.20 13.94
CA GLN A 247 -9.79 -12.59 15.27
C GLN A 247 -9.69 -14.11 15.52
N SER A 248 -9.64 -14.95 14.47
CA SER A 248 -9.41 -16.39 14.64
C SER A 248 -7.97 -16.76 14.99
N LEU A 249 -7.01 -15.86 14.74
CA LEU A 249 -5.61 -16.05 15.13
C LEU A 249 -5.43 -15.99 16.65
N ASP A 250 -4.43 -16.68 17.16
CA ASP A 250 -4.00 -16.53 18.56
C ASP A 250 -3.36 -15.16 18.80
N GLU A 251 -3.45 -14.66 20.03
CA GLU A 251 -2.92 -13.33 20.37
C GLU A 251 -1.40 -13.23 20.20
N SER A 252 -0.68 -14.34 20.40
CA SER A 252 0.76 -14.43 20.13
C SER A 252 1.07 -14.24 18.66
N ASP A 253 0.29 -14.88 17.77
CA ASP A 253 0.48 -14.79 16.32
C ASP A 253 0.11 -13.41 15.81
N ARG A 254 -1.01 -12.83 16.28
CA ARG A 254 -1.36 -11.43 16.00
C ARG A 254 -0.26 -10.46 16.42
N SER A 255 0.33 -10.67 17.59
CA SER A 255 1.40 -9.83 18.10
C SER A 255 2.68 -9.97 17.28
N ALA A 256 3.04 -11.19 16.88
CA ALA A 256 4.17 -11.46 15.99
C ALA A 256 3.97 -10.79 14.62
N ILE A 257 2.78 -10.92 14.01
CA ILE A 257 2.47 -10.29 12.73
C ILE A 257 2.58 -8.76 12.82
N LYS A 258 1.95 -8.13 13.83
CA LYS A 258 2.04 -6.67 14.01
C LYS A 258 3.49 -6.21 14.12
N LYS A 259 4.31 -6.93 14.89
CA LYS A 259 5.73 -6.62 15.06
C LYS A 259 6.49 -6.69 13.73
N VAL A 260 6.33 -7.77 12.97
CA VAL A 260 6.97 -7.92 11.65
C VAL A 260 6.54 -6.80 10.69
N LEU A 261 5.25 -6.47 10.64
CA LEU A 261 4.74 -5.42 9.75
C LEU A 261 5.26 -4.03 10.14
N ASP A 262 5.45 -3.75 11.44
CA ASP A 262 6.02 -2.49 11.93
C ASP A 262 7.52 -2.40 11.62
N GLU A 263 8.30 -3.46 11.88
CA GLU A 263 9.71 -3.53 11.50
C GLU A 263 9.91 -3.37 9.98
N LYS A 264 9.01 -3.96 9.17
CA LYS A 264 9.02 -3.78 7.72
C LYS A 264 8.59 -2.39 7.28
N ALA A 265 7.73 -1.72 8.04
CA ALA A 265 7.33 -0.35 7.75
C ALA A 265 8.55 0.59 7.87
N GLU A 266 9.34 0.44 8.93
CA GLU A 266 10.61 1.17 9.12
C GLU A 266 11.62 0.87 8.00
N GLN A 267 11.75 -0.40 7.61
CA GLN A 267 12.62 -0.77 6.48
C GLN A 267 12.13 -0.19 5.15
N SER A 268 10.82 -0.13 4.93
CA SER A 268 10.25 0.44 3.70
C SER A 268 10.57 1.94 3.56
N LEU A 269 10.57 2.68 4.67
CA LEU A 269 11.03 4.06 4.70
C LEU A 269 12.49 4.18 4.26
N GLN A 270 13.38 3.39 4.88
CA GLN A 270 14.80 3.38 4.55
C GLN A 270 15.06 2.98 3.09
N TRP A 271 14.33 2.00 2.56
CA TRP A 271 14.43 1.60 1.15
C TRP A 271 13.98 2.73 0.21
N ALA A 272 12.91 3.43 0.54
CA ALA A 272 12.42 4.54 -0.28
C ALA A 272 13.43 5.70 -0.29
N GLU A 273 13.87 6.15 0.88
CA GLU A 273 14.84 7.26 1.01
C GLU A 273 16.17 6.94 0.32
N SER A 274 16.69 5.73 0.50
CA SER A 274 17.96 5.33 -0.13
C SER A 274 17.89 5.14 -1.65
N SER A 275 16.69 4.99 -2.21
CA SER A 275 16.51 4.75 -3.65
C SER A 275 16.08 5.99 -4.44
N GLU A 276 15.67 7.08 -3.80
CA GLU A 276 15.09 8.24 -4.49
C GLU A 276 16.08 8.88 -5.48
N ASP A 277 17.30 9.21 -5.03
CA ASP A 277 18.36 9.76 -5.88
C ASP A 277 18.82 8.76 -6.96
N GLU A 278 18.91 7.47 -6.61
CA GLU A 278 19.27 6.41 -7.57
C GLU A 278 18.22 6.29 -8.68
N LEU A 279 16.94 6.40 -8.33
CA LEU A 279 15.84 6.32 -9.28
C LEU A 279 15.77 7.55 -10.18
N VAL A 280 16.07 8.75 -9.66
CA VAL A 280 16.22 9.95 -10.50
C VAL A 280 17.31 9.74 -11.55
N GLN A 281 18.49 9.26 -11.13
CA GLN A 281 19.58 8.97 -12.06
C GLN A 281 19.19 7.87 -13.06
N THR A 282 18.56 6.79 -12.59
CA THR A 282 18.13 5.67 -13.43
C THR A 282 17.13 6.13 -14.49
N LEU A 283 16.12 6.91 -14.13
CA LEU A 283 15.12 7.41 -15.08
C LEU A 283 15.74 8.40 -16.07
N THR A 284 16.70 9.22 -15.63
CA THR A 284 17.48 10.10 -16.50
C THR A 284 18.30 9.30 -17.52
N ASP A 285 19.00 8.25 -17.08
CA ASP A 285 19.77 7.35 -17.95
C ASP A 285 18.89 6.57 -18.93
N LYS A 286 17.62 6.35 -18.58
CA LYS A 286 16.59 5.78 -19.46
C LYS A 286 15.98 6.80 -20.42
N GLY A 287 16.44 8.05 -20.40
CA GLY A 287 16.08 9.09 -21.36
C GLY A 287 14.93 9.98 -20.94
N MET A 288 14.48 9.92 -19.67
CA MET A 288 13.52 10.89 -19.16
C MET A 288 14.21 12.20 -18.78
N THR A 289 13.52 13.32 -19.01
CA THR A 289 13.87 14.60 -18.41
C THR A 289 13.25 14.68 -17.02
N VAL A 290 14.07 14.78 -15.97
CA VAL A 290 13.60 15.05 -14.61
C VAL A 290 13.60 16.57 -14.40
N LEU A 291 12.48 17.11 -13.90
CA LEU A 291 12.27 18.53 -13.63
C LEU A 291 12.06 18.75 -12.14
N ASP A 292 12.80 19.69 -11.57
CA ASP A 292 12.66 20.15 -10.18
C ASP A 292 12.44 21.68 -10.11
N GLU A 293 12.50 22.25 -8.90
CA GLU A 293 12.32 23.70 -8.69
C GLU A 293 13.43 24.54 -9.37
N ASP A 294 14.65 24.02 -9.51
CA ASP A 294 15.74 24.71 -10.22
C ASP A 294 15.47 24.76 -11.73
N ASP A 295 14.72 23.79 -12.25
CA ASP A 295 14.18 23.80 -13.61
C ASP A 295 12.92 24.67 -13.78
N GLY A 296 12.44 25.30 -12.70
CA GLY A 296 11.25 26.16 -12.70
C GLY A 296 9.93 25.42 -12.47
N LEU A 297 9.96 24.22 -11.88
CA LEU A 297 8.76 23.59 -11.33
C LEU A 297 8.21 24.41 -10.16
N ASP A 298 6.95 24.84 -10.24
CA ASP A 298 6.29 25.60 -9.18
C ASP A 298 5.50 24.65 -8.26
N VAL A 299 6.22 24.04 -7.31
CA VAL A 299 5.63 23.09 -6.35
C VAL A 299 4.58 23.75 -5.47
N GLU A 300 4.75 25.03 -5.12
CA GLU A 300 3.79 25.75 -4.28
C GLU A 300 2.48 26.03 -5.03
N ALA A 301 2.52 26.36 -6.33
CA ALA A 301 1.30 26.46 -7.14
C ALA A 301 0.52 25.15 -7.18
N PHE A 302 1.21 24.00 -7.32
CA PHE A 302 0.56 22.69 -7.20
C PHE A 302 -0.03 22.46 -5.82
N ARG A 303 0.72 22.78 -4.75
CA ARG A 303 0.29 22.65 -3.36
C ARG A 303 -0.98 23.44 -3.08
N GLU A 304 -1.02 24.71 -3.48
CA GLU A 304 -2.17 25.59 -3.26
C GLU A 304 -3.42 25.08 -3.99
N GLN A 305 -3.32 24.80 -5.30
CA GLN A 305 -4.47 24.40 -6.10
C GLN A 305 -5.01 23.02 -5.69
N VAL A 306 -4.12 22.06 -5.45
CA VAL A 306 -4.57 20.71 -5.09
C VAL A 306 -5.21 20.68 -3.71
N ARG A 307 -4.67 21.41 -2.74
CA ARG A 307 -5.27 21.51 -1.40
C ARG A 307 -6.61 22.21 -1.47
N ALA A 308 -6.73 23.30 -2.23
CA ALA A 308 -8.01 23.99 -2.40
C ALA A 308 -9.09 23.07 -2.98
N GLN A 309 -8.76 22.28 -4.02
CA GLN A 309 -9.70 21.33 -4.61
C GLN A 309 -10.06 20.19 -3.64
N VAL A 310 -9.09 19.62 -2.92
CA VAL A 310 -9.31 18.53 -1.96
C VAL A 310 -10.10 19.01 -0.74
N ASP A 311 -9.79 20.19 -0.19
CA ASP A 311 -10.53 20.77 0.93
C ASP A 311 -11.99 21.06 0.56
N GLN A 312 -12.24 21.46 -0.69
CA GLN A 312 -13.59 21.68 -1.21
C GLN A 312 -14.37 20.36 -1.31
N ASP A 313 -13.76 19.30 -1.84
CA ASP A 313 -14.44 18.03 -2.09
C ASP A 313 -14.54 17.15 -0.82
N PHE A 314 -13.61 17.30 0.12
CA PHE A 314 -13.50 16.49 1.35
C PHE A 314 -13.45 17.35 2.63
N PRO A 315 -14.47 18.18 2.91
CA PRO A 315 -14.49 19.04 4.10
C PRO A 315 -14.46 18.25 5.42
N ASN A 316 -14.82 16.97 5.40
CA ASN A 316 -14.78 16.05 6.54
C ASN A 316 -13.37 15.60 6.93
N PHE A 317 -12.33 15.90 6.14
CA PHE A 317 -10.94 15.54 6.48
C PHE A 317 -10.38 16.37 7.63
N LYS A 318 -10.85 17.61 7.83
CA LYS A 318 -10.27 18.55 8.78
C LYS A 318 -10.03 18.00 10.20
N PRO A 319 -10.98 17.31 10.87
CA PRO A 319 -10.76 16.75 12.20
C PRO A 319 -9.65 15.68 12.24
N TYR A 320 -9.45 14.94 11.14
CA TYR A 320 -8.41 13.92 11.04
C TYR A 320 -7.06 14.53 10.70
N ILE A 321 -7.01 15.58 9.88
CA ILE A 321 -5.79 16.38 9.63
C ILE A 321 -5.29 16.98 10.96
N ASP A 322 -6.19 17.48 11.81
CA ASP A 322 -5.84 17.98 13.15
C ASP A 322 -5.30 16.88 14.08
N MET A 323 -5.66 15.62 13.87
CA MET A 323 -5.11 14.47 14.60
C MET A 323 -3.74 14.06 14.04
N ILE A 324 -3.64 13.94 12.72
CA ILE A 324 -2.41 13.61 11.99
C ILE A 324 -1.30 14.61 12.37
N SER A 325 -1.58 15.90 12.27
CA SER A 325 -0.59 16.97 12.52
C SER A 325 0.02 16.97 13.93
N LYS A 326 -0.63 16.33 14.92
CA LYS A 326 -0.17 16.23 16.31
C LYS A 326 0.68 14.99 16.58
N VAL A 327 0.83 14.11 15.60
CA VAL A 327 1.74 12.98 15.71
C VAL A 327 3.16 13.50 15.52
N GLU A 328 4.05 13.11 16.43
CA GLU A 328 5.48 13.42 16.37
C GLU A 328 6.16 12.59 15.28
#